data_AF-A0A957S1X8-F1
#
_entry.id   AF-A0A957S1X8-F1
#
_cell.length_a   1.000
_cell.length_b   1.000
_cell.length_c   1.000
_cell.angle_alpha   90.00
_cell.angle_beta   90.00
_cell.angle_gamma   90.00
#
_symmetry.space_group_name_H-M   'P 1'
#
loop_
_entity.id
_entity.type
_entity.pdbx_description
1 polymer ?
#
loop_
_entity_poly.entity_id
_entity_poly.type
_entity_poly.pdbx_seq_one_letter_code
_entity_poly.pdbx_strand_id
1 'polypeptide(L)' 'MKTLLVAPQQPDLAFQQQEVQRLVNTLDGAKVLIGPIVTWANVADAIQRTDPDILWFSTHGNDAGIVLTDTAADG' A
#
# COMPACT_ATOMS: atom_id res chain seq x y z
N MET A 1 12.37 7.13 -11.47
CA MET A 1 12.28 6.53 -10.13
C MET A 1 10.94 5.83 -10.03
N LYS A 2 10.93 4.52 -9.98
CA LYS A 2 9.71 3.71 -9.91
C LYS A 2 9.25 3.66 -8.46
N THR A 3 8.04 4.14 -8.19
CA THR A 3 7.47 4.11 -6.85
C THR A 3 6.29 3.14 -6.83
N LEU A 4 6.24 2.24 -5.85
CA LEU A 4 5.07 1.44 -5.55
C LEU A 4 4.36 2.06 -4.33
N LEU A 5 3.15 2.58 -4.56
CA LEU A 5 2.27 3.14 -3.54
C LEU A 5 1.31 2.05 -3.05
N VAL A 6 1.36 1.72 -1.77
CA VAL A 6 0.56 0.67 -1.14
C VAL A 6 -0.43 1.31 -0.16
N ALA A 7 -1.72 1.08 -0.35
CA ALA A 7 -2.76 1.61 0.53
C ALA A 7 -3.84 0.54 0.82
N PRO A 8 -3.67 -0.28 1.87
CA PRO A 8 -4.70 -1.20 2.33
C PRO A 8 -5.95 -0.43 2.78
N GLN A 9 -7.14 -0.92 2.44
CA GLN A 9 -8.37 -0.28 2.89
C GLN A 9 -8.47 -0.32 4.42
N GLN A 10 -8.49 0.87 5.04
CA GLN A 10 -8.65 1.05 6.48
C GLN A 10 -9.78 2.06 6.74
N PRO A 11 -10.92 1.65 7.31
CA PRO A 11 -12.11 2.50 7.42
C PRO A 11 -11.91 3.81 8.17
N ASP A 12 -10.94 3.87 9.08
CA ASP A 12 -10.62 5.03 9.90
C ASP A 12 -9.64 6.01 9.23
N LEU A 13 -9.01 5.62 8.11
CA LEU A 13 -8.17 6.50 7.29
C LEU A 13 -8.98 7.17 6.17
N ALA A 14 -9.85 8.11 6.55
CA ALA A 14 -10.82 8.76 5.65
C ALA A 14 -10.22 9.45 4.40
N PHE A 15 -8.97 9.90 4.47
CA PHE A 15 -8.31 10.65 3.38
C PHE A 15 -7.26 9.84 2.59
N GLN A 16 -7.08 8.56 2.92
CA GLN A 16 -6.05 7.69 2.34
C GLN A 16 -6.10 7.67 0.81
N GLN A 17 -7.28 7.45 0.23
CA GLN A 17 -7.43 7.40 -1.24
C GLN A 17 -7.08 8.72 -1.92
N GLN A 18 -7.43 9.85 -1.29
CA GLN A 18 -7.15 11.19 -1.83
C GLN A 18 -5.65 11.49 -1.79
N GLU A 19 -4.98 11.09 -0.72
CA GLU A 19 -3.53 11.24 -0.58
C GLU A 19 -2.77 10.39 -1.62
N VAL A 20 -3.14 9.11 -1.77
CA VAL A 20 -2.52 8.24 -2.78
C VAL A 20 -2.74 8.81 -4.18
N GLN A 21 -3.95 9.31 -4.50
CA GLN A 21 -4.23 9.92 -5.79
C GLN A 21 -3.37 11.17 -6.06
N ARG A 22 -3.11 12.01 -5.04
CA ARG A 22 -2.21 13.16 -5.17
C ARG A 22 -0.78 12.71 -5.48
N LEU A 23 -0.32 11.64 -4.84
CA LEU A 23 1.01 11.07 -5.09
C LEU A 23 1.13 10.50 -6.50
N VAL A 24 0.13 9.77 -6.98
CA VAL A 24 0.09 9.27 -8.37
C VAL A 24 0.21 10.40 -9.38
N ASN A 25 -0.47 11.53 -9.15
CA ASN A 25 -0.42 12.67 -10.06
C ASN A 25 0.93 13.41 -10.03
N THR A 26 1.72 13.25 -8.96
CA THR A 26 2.99 13.94 -8.75
C THR A 26 4.18 13.07 -9.15
N LEU A 27 4.06 11.75 -8.97
CA LEU A 27 5.11 10.77 -9.21
C LEU A 27 4.88 10.09 -10.55
N ASP A 28 5.61 10.56 -11.57
CA ASP A 28 5.53 9.99 -12.91
C ASP A 28 5.88 8.49 -12.91
N GLY A 29 5.00 7.68 -13.49
CA GLY A 29 5.16 6.23 -13.55
C GLY A 29 4.91 5.46 -12.24
N ALA A 30 4.36 6.09 -11.20
CA ALA A 30 4.01 5.39 -9.97
C ALA A 30 3.01 4.24 -10.21
N LYS A 31 3.25 3.10 -9.54
CA LYS A 31 2.36 1.95 -9.51
C LYS A 31 1.62 1.95 -8.19
N VAL A 32 0.40 1.42 -8.22
CA VAL A 32 -0.56 1.59 -7.13
C VAL A 32 -1.14 0.23 -6.77
N LEU A 33 -1.12 -0.08 -5.48
CA LEU A 33 -1.79 -1.23 -4.89
C LEU A 33 -2.73 -0.71 -3.79
N ILE A 34 -3.97 -0.39 -4.19
CA ILE A 34 -5.05 0.08 -3.29
C ILE A 34 -6.18 -0.96 -3.32
N GLY A 35 -6.82 -1.19 -2.18
CA GLY A 35 -8.12 -1.85 -2.16
C GLY A 35 -8.44 -2.64 -0.90
N PRO A 36 -9.58 -3.34 -0.90
CA PRO A 36 -10.05 -4.18 0.21
C PRO A 36 -9.21 -5.43 0.46
N ILE A 37 -8.24 -5.74 -0.41
CA ILE A 37 -7.41 -6.95 -0.29
C ILE A 37 -5.97 -6.57 -0.66
N VAL A 38 -5.33 -5.80 0.20
CA VAL A 38 -3.88 -5.61 0.16
C VAL A 38 -3.29 -6.53 1.21
N THR A 39 -2.70 -7.65 0.80
CA THR A 39 -2.04 -8.62 1.68
C THR A 39 -0.54 -8.62 1.42
N TRP A 40 0.22 -9.32 2.26
CA TRP A 40 1.67 -9.40 2.06
C TRP A 40 2.08 -10.16 0.79
N ALA A 41 1.29 -11.17 0.40
CA ALA A 41 1.47 -11.86 -0.88
C ALA A 41 1.32 -10.88 -2.06
N ASN A 42 0.27 -10.04 -2.05
CA ASN A 42 0.02 -9.08 -3.13
C ASN A 42 1.10 -8.00 -3.20
N VAL A 43 1.63 -7.55 -2.05
CA VAL A 43 2.73 -6.59 -2.03
C VAL A 43 4.03 -7.22 -2.54
N ALA A 44 4.36 -8.44 -2.10
CA ALA A 44 5.55 -9.15 -2.58
C ALA A 44 5.50 -9.39 -4.10
N ASP A 45 4.35 -9.81 -4.62
CA ASP A 45 4.11 -9.96 -6.06
C ASP A 45 4.26 -8.63 -6.81
N ALA A 46 3.74 -7.53 -6.26
CA ALA A 46 3.85 -6.21 -6.85
C ALA A 46 5.31 -5.73 -6.87
N ILE A 47 6.08 -5.97 -5.80
CA ILE A 47 7.52 -5.67 -5.74
C ILE A 47 8.26 -6.42 -6.85
N GLN A 48 8.06 -7.73 -6.97
CA GLN A 48 8.75 -8.53 -7.99
C GLN A 48 8.41 -8.10 -9.43
N ARG A 49 7.16 -7.72 -9.68
CA ARG A 49 6.70 -7.31 -11.03
C ARG A 49 7.13 -5.90 -11.40
N THR A 50 7.20 -5.00 -10.43
CA THR A 50 7.46 -3.57 -10.69
C THR A 50 8.90 -3.16 -10.46
N ASP A 51 9.63 -3.92 -9.64
CA ASP A 51 11.00 -3.64 -9.22
C ASP A 51 11.16 -2.16 -8.80
N PRO A 52 10.42 -1.74 -7.74
CA PRO A 52 10.33 -0.33 -7.38
C PRO A 52 11.59 0.15 -6.65
N ASP A 53 12.04 1.36 -6.97
CA ASP A 53 13.10 2.07 -6.24
C ASP A 53 12.61 2.52 -4.86
N ILE A 54 11.31 2.84 -4.75
CA ILE A 54 10.67 3.31 -3.52
C ILE A 54 9.39 2.50 -3.26
N LEU A 55 9.28 2.03 -2.03
CA LEU A 55 8.05 1.49 -1.45
C LEU A 55 7.47 2.54 -0.50
N TRP A 56 6.22 2.92 -0.72
CA TRP A 56 5.52 3.88 0.15
C TRP A 56 4.19 3.29 0.61
N PHE A 57 3.93 3.37 1.91
CA PHE A 57 2.75 2.80 2.54
C PHE A 57 1.88 3.91 3.16
N SER A 58 0.60 3.94 2.80
CA SER A 58 -0.41 4.72 3.52
C SER A 58 -1.22 3.76 4.37
N THR A 59 -0.83 3.56 5.62
CA THR A 59 -1.51 2.65 6.53
C THR A 59 -1.05 2.86 7.97
N HIS A 60 -1.73 2.22 8.92
CA HIS A 60 -1.30 2.13 10.30
C HIS A 60 -0.06 1.26 10.49
N GLY A 61 0.74 1.64 11.49
CA GLY A 61 1.74 0.76 12.08
C GLY A 61 1.31 0.29 13.47
N ASN A 62 1.80 -0.86 13.89
CA ASN A 62 1.74 -1.36 15.25
C ASN A 62 3.13 -1.83 15.71
N ASP A 63 3.18 -2.48 16.87
CA ASP A 63 4.38 -3.07 17.46
C ASP A 63 5.00 -4.18 16.59
N ALA A 64 4.21 -4.85 15.75
CA ALA A 64 4.66 -5.86 14.80
C ALA A 64 5.06 -5.30 13.42
N GLY A 65 4.82 -4.02 13.14
CA GLY A 65 5.19 -3.36 11.88
C GLY A 65 4.00 -2.72 11.16
N ILE A 66 3.89 -2.95 9.85
CA ILE A 66 2.90 -2.30 8.98
C ILE A 66 1.63 -3.16 8.91
N VAL A 67 0.46 -2.54 9.10
CA VAL A 67 -0.84 -3.22 9.03
C VAL A 67 -1.34 -3.26 7.59
N LEU A 68 -1.90 -4.40 7.16
CA LEU A 68 -2.45 -4.60 5.81
C LEU A 68 -3.92 -5.07 5.91
N THR A 69 -4.57 -5.41 4.79
CA THR A 69 -6.01 -5.74 4.76
C THR A 69 -6.37 -7.16 5.18
N ASP A 70 -5.41 -8.06 5.42
CA ASP A 70 -5.68 -9.41 5.93
C ASP A 70 -4.44 -9.99 6.67
N THR A 71 -4.55 -10.70 7.80
CA THR A 71 -5.72 -11.33 8.44
C THR A 71 -5.79 -11.10 9.95
N ALA A 72 -6.99 -10.80 10.45
CA ALA A 72 -7.46 -11.41 11.69
C ALA A 72 -7.84 -12.86 11.37
N ALA A 73 -6.90 -13.78 11.51
CA ALA A 73 -7.11 -15.24 11.56
C ALA A 73 -5.77 -15.91 11.88
N ASP A 74 -5.35 -15.81 13.14
CA ASP A 74 -4.50 -16.79 13.86
C ASP A 74 -4.40 -16.29 15.32
N GLY A 75 -5.39 -16.69 16.13
CA GLY A 75 -5.53 -16.35 17.55
C GLY A 75 -6.91 -16.70 18.08
#